data_AF-A0A965X9Z5-F1
#
_entry.id   AF-A0A965X9Z5-F1
#
_cell.length_a   1.000
_cell.length_b   1.000
_cell.length_c   1.000
_cell.angle_alpha   90.00
_cell.angle_beta   90.00
_cell.angle_gamma   90.00
#
_symmetry.space_group_name_H-M   'P 1'
#
loop_
_entity.id
_entity.type
_entity.pdbx_description
1 polymer ?
#
loop_
_entity_poly.entity_id
_entity_poly.type
_entity_poly.pdbx_seq_one_letter_code
_entity_poly.pdbx_strand_id
1 'polypeptide(L)' 'MEEATIHEFDFALINEYFTELERQGPGSTEETLRALSFIGNLSNKTRIADLGCGTG' A
#
# COMPACT_ATOMS: atom_id res chain seq x y z
N MET A 1 23.33 17.06 15.68
CA MET A 1 22.04 16.40 15.97
C MET A 1 22.12 15.04 15.30
N GLU A 2 21.89 13.97 16.03
CA GLU A 2 21.67 12.67 15.39
C GLU A 2 20.37 12.76 14.58
N GLU A 3 20.44 12.31 13.32
CA GLU A 3 19.24 12.15 12.51
C GLU A 3 18.51 10.91 12.97
N ALA A 4 17.26 11.07 13.39
CA ALA A 4 16.41 9.92 13.71
C ALA A 4 16.16 9.11 12.44
N THR A 5 16.41 7.80 12.51
CA THR A 5 16.17 6.89 11.39
C THR A 5 14.87 6.11 11.57
N ILE A 6 14.21 5.75 10.47
CA ILE A 6 12.97 4.96 10.53
C ILE A 6 13.17 3.56 11.16
N HIS A 7 14.42 3.09 11.21
CA HIS A 7 14.79 1.78 11.74
C HIS A 7 14.84 1.73 13.27
N GLU A 8 14.78 2.89 13.93
CA GLU A 8 14.78 2.99 15.39
C GLU A 8 13.38 2.85 16.01
N PHE A 9 12.32 2.92 15.19
CA PHE A 9 10.96 2.75 15.67
C PHE A 9 10.60 1.27 15.85
N ASP A 10 9.89 0.96 16.92
CA ASP A 10 9.26 -0.34 17.10
C ASP A 10 8.24 -0.57 15.97
N PHE A 11 8.30 -1.75 15.37
CA PHE A 11 7.36 -2.15 14.34
C PHE A 11 5.90 -2.14 14.82
N ALA A 12 5.66 -2.45 16.11
CA ALA A 12 4.33 -2.37 16.70
C ALA A 12 3.76 -0.94 16.62
N LEU A 13 4.58 0.06 16.95
CA LEU A 13 4.20 1.47 16.88
C LEU A 13 3.89 1.91 15.44
N ILE A 14 4.71 1.45 14.47
CA ILE A 14 4.47 1.71 13.04
C ILE A 14 3.10 1.14 12.66
N ASN A 15 2.84 -0.13 12.97
CA ASN A 15 1.56 -0.77 12.62
C ASN A 15 0.36 -0.12 13.29
N GLU A 16 0.43 0.16 14.59
CA GLU A 16 -0.66 0.79 15.34
C GLU A 16 -1.04 2.15 14.74
N TYR A 17 -0.04 2.95 14.36
CA TYR A 17 -0.28 4.23 13.71
C TYR A 17 -0.93 4.09 12.33
N PHE A 18 -0.42 3.18 11.50
CA PHE A 18 -0.82 3.04 10.10
C PHE A 18 -2.09 2.22 9.86
N THR A 19 -2.52 1.41 10.84
CA THR A 19 -3.75 0.58 10.74
C THR A 19 -5.02 1.42 10.68
N GLU A 20 -5.02 2.61 11.28
CA GLU A 20 -6.17 3.52 11.28
C GLU A 20 -6.25 4.40 10.01
N LEU A 21 -5.28 4.28 9.10
CA LEU A 21 -5.24 5.03 7.84
C LEU A 21 -5.75 4.16 6.70
N GLU A 22 -6.48 4.78 5.77
CA GLU A 22 -6.91 4.10 4.52
C GLU A 22 -5.72 3.69 3.65
N ARG A 23 -4.59 4.40 3.77
CA ARG A 23 -3.40 4.25 2.92
C ARG A 23 -2.14 4.38 3.76
N GLN A 24 -1.25 3.38 3.66
CA GLN A 24 0.07 3.41 4.31
C GLN A 24 1.15 4.05 3.43
N GLY A 25 0.80 4.40 2.18
CA GLY A 25 1.68 5.08 1.25
C GLY A 25 0.91 5.93 0.24
N PRO A 26 1.61 6.79 -0.51
CA PRO A 26 0.98 7.73 -1.44
C PRO A 26 0.14 7.08 -2.54
N GLY A 27 -0.78 7.87 -3.10
CA GLY A 27 -1.52 7.61 -4.34
C GLY A 27 -3.04 7.73 -4.16
N SER A 28 -3.80 7.34 -5.18
CA SER A 28 -5.25 7.53 -5.20
C SER A 28 -5.99 6.45 -5.99
N THR A 29 -7.32 6.48 -5.94
CA THR A 29 -8.19 5.61 -6.75
C THR A 29 -7.98 5.86 -8.24
N GLU A 30 -7.83 7.12 -8.64
CA GLU A 30 -7.63 7.52 -10.04
C GLU A 30 -6.34 6.93 -10.61
N GLU A 31 -5.23 6.99 -9.86
CA GLU A 31 -3.97 6.42 -10.30
C GLU A 31 -4.01 4.89 -10.34
N THR A 32 -4.74 4.25 -9.42
CA THR A 32 -4.97 2.78 -9.45
C THR A 32 -5.72 2.36 -10.70
N LEU A 33 -6.81 3.06 -11.05
CA LEU A 33 -7.60 2.79 -12.25
C LEU A 33 -6.81 3.11 -13.53
N ARG A 34 -6.00 4.17 -13.52
CA ARG A 34 -5.11 4.51 -14.63
C ARG A 34 -4.08 3.40 -14.87
N ALA A 35 -3.44 2.89 -13.82
CA ALA A 35 -2.54 1.74 -13.92
C ALA A 35 -3.25 0.50 -14.48
N LEU A 36 -4.45 0.22 -13.97
CA LEU A 36 -5.30 -0.88 -14.44
C LEU A 36 -5.69 -0.74 -15.92
N SER A 37 -5.83 0.49 -16.43
CA SER A 37 -6.17 0.71 -17.85
C SER A 37 -5.05 0.30 -18.84
N PHE A 38 -3.81 0.16 -18.36
CA PHE A 38 -2.68 -0.28 -19.20
C PHE A 38 -2.58 -1.80 -19.36
N ILE A 39 -3.26 -2.57 -18.51
CA ILE A 39 -3.30 -4.03 -18.64
C ILE A 39 -4.49 -4.46 -19.50
N GLY A 40 -4.33 -5.55 -20.26
CA GLY A 40 -5.37 -6.06 -21.16
C GLY A 40 -6.58 -6.64 -20.42
N ASN A 41 -7.55 -7.15 -21.17
CA ASN A 41 -8.79 -7.69 -20.61
C ASN A 41 -8.52 -8.81 -19.59
N LEU A 42 -8.95 -8.57 -18.35
CA LEU A 42 -8.96 -9.58 -17.30
C LEU A 42 -10.25 -10.39 -17.40
N SER A 43 -10.13 -11.72 -17.41
CA SER A 43 -11.28 -12.61 -17.30
C SER A 43 -11.62 -12.87 -15.83
N ASN A 44 -12.82 -13.38 -15.57
CA ASN A 44 -13.19 -13.87 -14.23
C ASN A 44 -12.37 -15.08 -13.75
N LYS A 45 -11.51 -15.66 -14.60
CA LYS A 45 -10.57 -16.74 -14.24
C LYS A 45 -9.18 -16.20 -13.85
N THR A 46 -8.93 -14.91 -14.06
CA THR A 46 -7.66 -14.28 -13.69
C THR A 46 -7.49 -14.33 -12.18
N ARG A 47 -6.29 -14.71 -11.73
CA ARG A 47 -5.90 -14.66 -10.32
C ARG A 47 -5.01 -13.45 -10.10
N ILE A 48 -5.34 -12.62 -9.11
CA ILE A 48 -4.62 -11.40 -8.77
C ILE A 48 -4.03 -11.57 -7.38
N ALA A 49 -2.83 -11.05 -7.17
CA ALA A 49 -2.20 -10.94 -5.86
C ALA A 49 -1.79 -9.47 -5.65
N ASP A 50 -2.16 -8.92 -4.51
CA ASP A 50 -1.67 -7.62 -4.03
C ASP A 50 -0.71 -7.88 -2.87
N LEU A 51 0.53 -7.40 -3.01
CA LEU A 51 1.63 -7.77 -2.14
C LEU A 51 1.98 -6.59 -1.23
N GLY A 52 1.87 -6.80 0.08
CA GLY A 52 2.06 -5.72 1.05
C GLY A 52 0.89 -4.73 1.05
N CYS A 53 -0.34 -5.20 0.83
CA CYS A 53 -1.56 -4.38 0.78
C CYS A 53 -1.84 -3.59 2.06
N GLY A 54 -1.30 -3.99 3.21
CA GLY A 54 -1.58 -3.28 4.46
C GLY A 54 -3.06 -3.40 4.81
N THR A 55 -3.80 -2.28 4.83
CA THR A 55 -5.22 -2.27 5.21
C THR A 55 -6.19 -2.58 4.05
N GLY A 56 -5.72 -2.71 2.81
CA GLY A 56 -6.56 -3.03 1.64
C GLY A 56 -5.91 -2.68 0.32
#